data_AF-A0A1H4IZQ7-F1
#
_entry.id   AF-A0A1H4IZQ7-F1
#
_cell.length_a   1.000
_cell.length_b   1.000
_cell.length_c   1.000
_cell.angle_alpha   90.00
_cell.angle_beta   90.00
_cell.angle_gamma   90.00
#
_symmetry.space_group_name_H-M   'P 1'
#
loop_
_entity.id
_entity.type
_entity.pdbx_description
1 polymer ?
#
loop_
_entity_poly.entity_id
_entity_poly.type
_entity_poly.pdbx_seq_one_letter_code
_entity_poly.pdbx_strand_id
1 'polypeptide(L)' 'MKLFARFIRRRRGTNPNTVFARQRLQKTMPGETGALAGSRLGFLVN' A
#
# COMPACT_ATOMS: atom_id res chain seq x y z
N MET A 1 2.25 -25.96 3.27
CA MET A 1 1.71 -24.93 2.33
C MET A 1 0.72 -23.95 2.99
N LYS A 2 0.95 -23.47 4.23
CA LYS A 2 0.04 -22.52 4.92
C LYS A 2 0.58 -21.08 4.98
N LEU A 3 1.90 -20.91 4.86
CA LEU A 3 2.55 -19.60 4.82
C LEU A 3 2.10 -18.79 3.60
N PHE A 4 2.17 -19.38 2.40
CA PHE A 4 1.76 -18.72 1.16
C PHE A 4 0.26 -18.39 1.12
N ALA A 5 -0.59 -19.24 1.70
CA ALA A 5 -2.02 -18.99 1.79
C ALA A 5 -2.36 -17.73 2.63
N ARG A 6 -1.53 -17.39 3.63
CA ARG A 6 -1.73 -16.19 4.46
C ARG A 6 -1.48 -14.89 3.70
N PHE A 7 -0.53 -14.89 2.76
CA PHE A 7 -0.27 -13.74 1.89
C PHE A 7 -1.36 -13.53 0.85
N ILE A 8 -1.88 -14.62 0.28
CA ILE A 8 -2.99 -14.56 -0.70
C ILE A 8 -4.29 -14.12 -0.01
N ARG A 9 -4.55 -14.57 1.22
CA ARG A 9 -5.75 -14.20 2.00
C ARG A 9 -5.78 -12.73 2.44
N ARG A 10 -4.64 -12.02 2.43
CA ARG A 10 -4.58 -10.56 2.66
C ARG A 10 -5.01 -9.74 1.46
N ARG A 11 -5.08 -10.31 0.24
CA ARG A 11 -5.59 -9.62 -0.96
C ARG A 11 -7.12 -9.61 -1.00
N ARG A 12 -7.78 -9.20 0.09
CA ARG A 12 -9.21 -8.84 0.01
C ARG A 12 -9.32 -7.65 -0.94
N GLY A 13 -10.20 -7.76 -1.94
CA GLY A 13 -10.33 -6.80 -3.03
C GLY A 13 -10.33 -5.36 -2.54
N THR A 14 -9.41 -4.55 -3.05
CA THR A 14 -9.36 -3.12 -2.78
C THR A 14 -10.59 -2.45 -3.39
N ASN A 15 -11.33 -1.71 -2.58
CA ASN A 15 -12.44 -0.89 -3.05
C ASN A 15 -11.91 0.12 -4.09
N PRO A 16 -12.50 0.21 -5.30
CA PRO A 16 -12.04 1.11 -6.35
C PRO A 16 -11.98 2.58 -5.89
N ASN A 17 -12.91 3.03 -5.05
CA ASN A 17 -12.91 4.39 -4.51
C ASN A 17 -11.67 4.67 -3.66
N THR A 18 -11.22 3.68 -2.88
CA THR A 18 -9.99 3.77 -2.09
C THR A 18 -8.75 3.85 -2.99
N VAL A 19 -8.76 3.16 -4.12
CA VAL A 19 -7.66 3.21 -5.11
C VAL A 19 -7.57 4.60 -5.73
N PHE A 20 -8.70 5.16 -6.19
CA PHE A 20 -8.72 6.50 -6.78
C PHE A 20 -8.34 7.60 -5.77
N ALA A 21 -8.80 7.50 -4.53
CA ALA A 21 -8.41 8.43 -3.47
C ALA A 21 -6.89 8.38 -3.22
N ARG A 22 -6.31 7.18 -3.17
CA ARG A 22 -4.87 6.99 -2.99
C ARG A 22 -4.05 7.56 -4.15
N GLN A 23 -4.52 7.39 -5.39
CA GLN A 23 -3.88 7.99 -6.57
C GLN A 23 -3.94 9.51 -6.55
N ARG A 24 -5.05 10.11 -6.09
CA ARG A 24 -5.16 11.56 -5.93
C ARG A 24 -4.18 12.08 -4.88
N LEU A 25 -4.12 11.43 -3.72
CA LEU A 25 -3.20 11.78 -2.64
C LEU A 25 -1.72 11.65 -3.08
N GLN A 26 -1.37 10.66 -3.89
CA GLN A 26 -0.04 10.56 -4.48
C GLN A 26 0.32 11.76 -5.36
N LYS A 27 -0.64 12.33 -6.08
CA LYS A 27 -0.42 13.49 -6.96
C LYS A 27 -0.34 14.80 -6.18
N THR A 28 -1.13 14.96 -5.11
CA THR A 28 -1.19 16.20 -4.34
C THR A 28 -0.20 16.25 -3.18
N MET A 29 0.17 15.09 -2.63
CA MET A 29 1.05 14.95 -1.46
C MET A 29 1.99 13.74 -1.61
N PRO A 30 2.93 13.79 -2.57
CA PRO A 30 3.86 12.70 -2.82
C PRO A 30 4.82 12.45 -1.65
N GLY A 31 5.26 13.49 -0.95
CA GLY A 31 6.17 13.39 0.20
C GLY A 31 5.56 12.65 1.40
N GLU A 32 4.34 13.04 1.80
CA GLU A 32 3.61 12.37 2.88
C GLU A 32 3.25 10.93 2.50
N THR A 33 2.82 10.71 1.25
CA THR A 33 2.54 9.35 0.77
C THR A 33 3.79 8.48 0.77
N GLY A 34 4.95 9.04 0.40
CA GLY A 34 6.26 8.39 0.46
C GLY A 34 6.65 8.04 1.89
N ALA A 35 6.48 8.95 2.84
CA ALA A 35 6.76 8.72 4.26
C ALA A 35 5.87 7.61 4.85
N LEU A 36 4.56 7.64 4.54
CA LEU A 36 3.62 6.60 4.94
C LEU A 36 3.93 5.24 4.29
N ALA A 37 4.32 5.22 3.02
CA ALA A 37 4.73 4.01 2.33
C ALA A 37 6.04 3.44 2.94
N GLY A 38 7.03 4.29 3.21
CA GLY A 38 8.28 3.91 3.86
C GLY A 38 8.09 3.37 5.28
N SER A 39 7.20 4.00 6.06
CA SER A 39 6.84 3.54 7.40
C SER A 39 6.10 2.20 7.39
N ARG A 40 5.20 1.98 6.42
CA ARG A 40 4.40 0.74 6.31
C ARG A 40 5.14 -0.43 5.68
N LEU A 41 5.96 -0.16 4.67
CA LEU A 41 6.66 -1.19 3.90
C LEU A 41 8.06 -1.47 4.43
N GLY A 42 8.56 -0.67 5.37
CA GLY A 42 9.87 -0.84 5.97
C GLY A 42 10.97 -0.67 4.93
N PHE A 43 11.41 0.58 4.75
CA PHE A 43 12.69 0.94 4.14
C PHE A 43 13.17 0.02 2.98
N LEU A 44 12.67 0.26 1.76
CA LEU A 44 13.24 -0.29 0.51
C LEU A 44 14.57 0.41 0.14
N VAL A 45 15.43 0.67 1.12
CA VAL A 45 16.77 1.26 0.94
C VAL A 45 17.73 0.64 1.95
N ASN A 46 17.99 -0.66 1.84
CA ASN A 46 19.32 -1.22 2.12
C ASN A 46 19.51 -2.46 1.26
#